data_AF-A0A4Q3AAF2-F1
#
_entry.id   AF-A0A4Q3AAF2-F1
#
_cell.length_a   1.000
_cell.length_b   1.000
_cell.length_c   1.000
_cell.angle_alpha   90.00
_cell.angle_beta   90.00
_cell.angle_gamma   90.00
#
_symmetry.space_group_name_H-M   'P 1'
#
loop_
_entity.id
_entity.type
_entity.pdbx_description
1 polymer ?
#
loop_
_entity_poly.entity_id
_entity_poly.type
_entity_poly.pdbx_seq_one_letter_code
_entity_poly.pdbx_strand_id
1 'polypeptide(L)'
;MQIDRRELLAGSGAAALLASTPALAAAATPSRIKPVAMDRVRLKPSVFADAQRADRAYLASLEPDRLLNRFLRSAGLPAKGDVYGGWEAQSISGHIMGHYLTACALLVANTGDRLIRERLSYTVAELRRAQLAGGDGYIGGTTTW
;
A
#
# COMPACT_ATOMS: atom_id res chain seq x y z
N MET A 1 -7.40 -29.99 83.84
CA MET A 1 -7.04 -28.78 83.09
C MET A 1 -8.34 -28.17 82.58
N GLN A 2 -8.85 -27.12 83.22
CA GLN A 2 -10.09 -26.45 82.81
C GLN A 2 -9.74 -25.34 81.82
N ILE A 3 -10.26 -25.43 80.60
CA ILE A 3 -10.10 -24.41 79.56
C ILE A 3 -11.09 -23.27 79.87
N ASP A 4 -10.59 -22.05 79.99
CA ASP A 4 -11.39 -20.85 80.24
C ASP A 4 -12.11 -20.42 78.94
N ARG A 5 -13.32 -19.88 79.06
CA ARG A 5 -14.15 -19.34 77.97
C ARG A 5 -13.43 -18.25 77.17
N ARG A 6 -12.38 -17.63 77.74
CA ARG A 6 -11.50 -16.67 77.06
C ARG A 6 -10.58 -17.29 76.01
N GLU A 7 -10.18 -18.56 76.14
CA GLU A 7 -9.33 -19.22 75.13
C GLU A 7 -10.15 -19.72 73.93
N LEU A 8 -11.44 -20.03 74.13
CA LEU A 8 -12.34 -20.48 73.06
C LEU A 8 -12.67 -19.37 72.05
N LEU A 9 -12.54 -18.09 72.43
CA LEU A 9 -12.83 -16.94 71.56
C LEU A 9 -11.59 -16.34 70.88
N ALA A 10 -10.39 -16.84 71.17
CA ALA A 10 -9.19 -16.49 70.39
C ALA A 10 -9.09 -17.30 69.07
N GLY A 11 -9.95 -18.29 68.87
CA GLY A 11 -9.94 -19.22 67.74
C GLY A 11 -10.98 -18.93 66.66
N SER A 12 -11.17 -17.68 66.25
CA SER A 12 -12.14 -17.32 65.20
C SER A 12 -11.58 -16.25 64.26
N GLY A 13 -10.55 -16.60 63.48
CA GLY A 13 -9.94 -15.60 62.59
C GLY A 13 -8.93 -16.13 61.59
N ALA A 14 -9.10 -17.35 61.06
CA ALA A 14 -8.32 -17.81 59.91
C ALA A 14 -9.10 -18.81 59.06
N ALA A 15 -10.40 -18.59 58.89
CA ALA A 15 -11.18 -19.27 57.87
C ALA A 15 -11.12 -18.43 56.57
N ALA A 16 -10.61 -19.07 55.52
CA ALA A 16 -10.83 -18.73 54.12
C ALA A 16 -10.29 -17.37 53.62
N LEU A 17 -8.98 -17.32 53.38
CA LEU A 17 -8.43 -16.60 52.22
C LEU A 17 -7.72 -17.59 51.30
N LEU A 18 -8.46 -18.61 50.85
CA LEU A 18 -8.26 -19.09 49.47
C LEU A 18 -8.83 -17.98 48.58
N ALA A 19 -8.07 -16.89 48.46
CA ALA A 19 -8.32 -15.89 47.46
C ALA A 19 -8.29 -16.63 46.14
N SER A 20 -9.47 -16.79 45.55
CA SER A 20 -9.66 -17.15 44.16
C SER A 20 -8.66 -16.33 43.37
N THR A 21 -7.56 -16.92 42.93
CA THR A 21 -6.76 -16.28 41.89
C THR A 21 -7.74 -16.14 40.74
N PRO A 22 -8.13 -14.93 40.31
CA PRO A 22 -8.62 -14.84 38.97
C PRO A 22 -7.41 -15.29 38.18
N ALA A 23 -7.46 -16.48 37.58
CA ALA A 23 -6.65 -16.74 36.42
C ALA A 23 -7.08 -15.60 35.49
N LEU A 24 -6.27 -14.55 35.46
CA LEU A 24 -6.37 -13.49 34.49
C LEU A 24 -6.14 -14.27 33.20
N ALA A 25 -7.22 -14.72 32.58
CA ALA A 25 -7.20 -15.14 31.21
C ALA A 25 -6.64 -13.90 30.51
N ALA A 26 -5.34 -13.92 30.23
CA ALA A 26 -4.73 -12.93 29.38
C ALA A 26 -5.50 -13.09 28.08
N ALA A 27 -6.51 -12.24 27.90
CA ALA A 27 -7.28 -12.19 26.68
C ALA A 27 -6.24 -12.02 25.59
N ALA A 28 -6.04 -13.06 24.79
CA ALA A 28 -5.07 -13.03 23.72
C ALA A 28 -5.42 -11.80 22.88
N THR A 29 -4.57 -10.78 22.92
CA THR A 29 -4.75 -9.58 22.12
C THR A 29 -4.93 -10.06 20.69
N PRO A 30 -6.05 -9.77 20.00
CA PRO A 30 -6.27 -10.30 18.67
C PRO A 30 -5.07 -9.91 17.81
N SER A 31 -4.33 -10.92 17.34
CA SER A 31 -3.16 -10.67 16.51
C SER A 31 -3.65 -9.92 15.28
N ARG A 32 -3.16 -8.70 15.07
CA ARG A 32 -3.57 -7.89 13.91
C ARG A 32 -3.11 -8.64 12.65
N ILE A 33 -4.07 -9.21 11.92
CA ILE A 33 -3.80 -9.90 10.66
C ILE A 33 -3.19 -8.88 9.69
N LYS A 34 -2.06 -9.24 9.07
CA LYS A 34 -1.37 -8.41 8.08
C LYS A 34 -1.61 -8.97 6.69
N PRO A 35 -1.76 -8.12 5.66
CA PRO A 35 -1.75 -8.57 4.28
C PRO A 35 -0.47 -9.34 3.95
N VAL A 36 -0.59 -10.38 3.13
CA VAL A 36 0.57 -11.09 2.59
C VAL A 36 1.23 -10.21 1.54
N ALA A 37 2.56 -10.06 1.63
CA ALA A 37 3.30 -9.26 0.67
C ALA A 37 3.22 -9.86 -0.75
N MET A 38 3.19 -8.99 -1.77
CA MET A 38 3.01 -9.39 -3.17
C MET A 38 4.07 -10.37 -3.66
N ASP A 39 5.30 -10.29 -3.13
CA ASP A 39 6.41 -11.16 -3.48
C ASP A 39 6.29 -12.57 -2.87
N ARG A 40 5.38 -12.79 -1.92
CA ARG A 40 5.15 -14.09 -1.25
C ARG A 40 4.09 -14.97 -1.90
N VAL A 41 3.35 -14.46 -2.87
CA VAL A 41 2.31 -15.21 -3.59
C VAL A 41 2.63 -15.26 -5.08
N ARG A 42 2.57 -16.45 -5.67
CA ARG A 42 2.66 -16.64 -7.13
C ARG A 42 1.42 -17.37 -7.61
N LEU A 43 0.78 -16.80 -8.63
CA LEU A 43 -0.37 -17.41 -9.26
C LEU A 43 0.08 -18.64 -10.06
N LYS A 44 -0.58 -19.77 -9.81
CA LYS A 44 -0.48 -20.96 -10.66
C LYS A 44 -1.35 -20.78 -11.92
N PRO A 45 -1.17 -21.62 -12.96
CA PRO A 45 -2.03 -21.59 -14.15
C PRO A 45 -3.52 -21.57 -13.75
N SER A 46 -4.19 -20.48 -14.10
CA SER A 46 -5.57 -20.17 -13.68
C SER A 46 -6.06 -18.92 -14.41
N VAL A 47 -7.37 -18.68 -14.39
CA VAL A 47 -7.99 -17.45 -14.92
C VAL A 47 -7.39 -16.16 -14.33
N PHE A 48 -6.91 -16.21 -13.07
CA PHE A 48 -6.26 -15.06 -12.43
C PHE A 48 -4.84 -14.82 -12.97
N ALA A 49 -4.09 -15.90 -13.24
CA ALA A 49 -2.79 -15.79 -13.89
C ALA A 49 -2.94 -15.27 -15.32
N ASP A 50 -4.03 -15.63 -16.01
CA ASP A 50 -4.33 -15.15 -17.36
C ASP A 50 -4.68 -13.66 -17.34
N ALA A 51 -5.50 -13.22 -16.39
CA ALA A 51 -5.81 -11.81 -16.19
C ALA A 51 -4.55 -10.97 -15.86
N GLN A 52 -3.66 -11.47 -15.00
CA GLN A 52 -2.39 -10.79 -14.70
C GLN A 52 -1.50 -10.67 -15.94
N ARG A 53 -1.44 -11.71 -16.80
CA ARG A 53 -0.67 -11.64 -18.06
C ARG A 53 -1.28 -10.64 -19.04
N ALA A 54 -2.60 -10.57 -19.13
CA ALA A 54 -3.30 -9.59 -19.96
C ALA A 54 -3.04 -8.15 -19.47
N ASP A 55 -3.12 -7.91 -18.17
CA ASP A 55 -2.80 -6.61 -17.55
C ASP A 55 -1.34 -6.22 -17.81
N ARG A 56 -0.40 -7.14 -17.62
CA ARG A 56 1.02 -6.94 -17.95
C ARG A 56 1.23 -6.59 -19.42
N ALA A 57 0.51 -7.23 -20.35
CA ALA A 57 0.58 -6.91 -21.78
C ALA A 57 0.02 -5.52 -22.08
N TYR A 58 -1.06 -5.11 -21.40
CA TYR A 58 -1.63 -3.77 -21.52
C TYR A 58 -0.67 -2.70 -20.98
N LEU A 59 -0.08 -2.89 -19.79
CA LEU A 59 0.94 -1.98 -19.26
C LEU A 59 2.16 -1.86 -20.18
N ALA A 60 2.52 -2.94 -20.88
CA ALA A 60 3.59 -2.97 -21.87
C ALA A 60 3.21 -2.29 -23.20
N SER A 61 1.92 -2.11 -23.51
CA SER A 61 1.48 -1.39 -24.72
C SER A 61 1.37 0.12 -24.52
N LEU A 62 1.23 0.58 -23.28
CA LEU A 62 1.24 2.00 -22.94
C LEU A 62 2.65 2.60 -23.09
N GLU A 63 2.72 3.80 -23.65
CA GLU A 63 3.95 4.54 -23.89
C GLU A 63 4.14 5.62 -22.80
N PRO A 64 5.21 5.54 -21.98
CA PRO A 64 5.44 6.48 -20.90
C PRO A 64 5.50 7.94 -21.32
N ASP A 65 6.15 8.26 -22.44
CA ASP A 65 6.35 9.66 -22.88
C ASP A 65 5.03 10.36 -23.25
N ARG A 66 4.06 9.61 -23.75
CA ARG A 66 2.71 10.12 -24.01
C ARG A 66 1.92 10.39 -22.74
N LEU A 67 2.05 9.51 -21.73
CA LEU A 67 1.47 9.75 -20.40
C LEU A 67 2.13 10.96 -19.72
N LEU A 68 3.44 11.14 -19.92
CA LEU A 68 4.23 12.25 -19.35
C LEU A 68 3.98 13.59 -20.04
N ASN A 69 3.35 13.62 -21.22
CA ASN A 69 3.19 14.82 -22.06
C ASN A 69 2.79 16.05 -21.24
N ARG A 70 1.69 15.94 -20.48
CA ARG A 70 1.09 17.08 -19.77
C ARG A 70 1.86 17.48 -18.51
N PHE A 71 2.50 16.52 -17.86
CA PHE A 71 3.38 16.77 -16.71
C PHE A 71 4.64 17.54 -17.12
N LEU A 72 5.22 17.21 -18.29
CA LEU A 72 6.36 17.95 -18.81
C LEU A 72 5.94 19.35 -19.22
N ARG A 73 4.82 19.50 -19.94
CA ARG A 73 4.33 20.81 -20.38
C ARG A 73 3.94 21.73 -19.22
N SER A 74 3.32 21.22 -18.17
CA SER A 74 2.95 22.02 -17.00
C SER A 74 4.18 22.55 -16.24
N ALA A 75 5.28 21.81 -16.28
CA ALA A 75 6.57 22.21 -15.74
C ALA A 75 7.43 23.04 -16.72
N GLY A 76 6.88 23.51 -17.84
CA GLY A 76 7.61 24.30 -18.85
C GLY A 76 8.63 23.51 -19.66
N LEU A 77 8.61 22.17 -19.62
CA LEU A 77 9.51 21.30 -20.37
C LEU A 77 8.89 20.86 -21.70
N PRO A 78 9.71 20.58 -22.73
CA PRO A 78 9.21 20.01 -23.97
C PRO A 78 8.69 18.58 -23.74
N ALA A 79 7.51 18.30 -24.29
CA ALA A 79 6.95 16.95 -24.31
C ALA A 79 7.76 16.04 -25.24
N LYS A 80 7.81 14.74 -24.92
CA LYS A 80 8.56 13.71 -25.66
C LYS A 80 7.68 12.80 -26.52
N GLY A 81 6.37 12.79 -26.27
CA GLY A 81 5.39 12.04 -27.05
C GLY A 81 4.06 12.78 -27.08
N ASP A 82 3.21 12.44 -28.05
CA ASP A 82 1.89 13.06 -28.21
C ASP A 82 0.95 12.71 -27.05
N VAL A 83 0.06 13.63 -26.69
CA VAL A 83 -0.97 13.36 -25.67
C VAL A 83 -1.81 12.14 -26.05
N TYR A 84 -2.15 11.31 -25.07
CA TYR A 84 -3.18 10.29 -25.28
C TYR A 84 -4.54 10.93 -25.56
N GLY A 85 -5.36 10.27 -26.37
CA GLY A 85 -6.73 10.70 -26.62
C GLY A 85 -7.66 10.47 -25.41
N GLY A 86 -8.97 10.58 -25.65
CA GLY A 86 -9.97 10.38 -24.59
C GLY A 86 -9.80 11.38 -23.45
N TRP A 87 -9.94 10.91 -22.22
CA TRP A 87 -9.89 11.76 -21.03
C TRP A 87 -8.52 12.39 -20.75
N GLU A 88 -7.43 11.79 -21.24
CA GLU A 88 -6.08 12.36 -21.14
C GLU A 88 -5.90 13.61 -22.03
N ALA A 89 -6.77 13.82 -23.02
CA ALA A 89 -6.84 15.04 -23.82
C ALA A 89 -7.92 16.04 -23.32
N GLN A 90 -8.62 15.73 -22.23
CA GLN A 90 -9.79 16.47 -21.75
C GLN A 90 -9.64 16.88 -20.27
N SER A 91 -10.76 16.91 -19.53
CA SER A 91 -10.90 17.57 -18.21
C SER A 91 -10.12 16.92 -17.06
N ILE A 92 -9.75 15.64 -17.17
CA ILE A 92 -9.07 14.90 -16.09
C ILE A 92 -7.68 14.42 -16.49
N SER A 93 -7.03 15.14 -17.41
CA SER A 93 -5.71 14.82 -17.90
C SER A 93 -4.69 14.58 -16.77
N GLY A 94 -3.86 13.55 -16.94
CA GLY A 94 -2.85 13.11 -15.98
C GLY A 94 -3.35 12.11 -14.93
N HIS A 95 -4.65 11.83 -14.83
CA HIS A 95 -5.16 10.87 -13.83
C HIS A 95 -4.65 9.44 -14.09
N ILE A 96 -4.50 9.02 -15.35
CA ILE A 96 -4.01 7.68 -15.68
C ILE A 96 -2.57 7.49 -15.23
N MET A 97 -1.75 8.55 -15.18
CA MET A 97 -0.35 8.44 -14.75
C MET A 97 -0.23 7.82 -13.35
N GLY A 98 -1.04 8.30 -12.39
CA GLY A 98 -1.03 7.75 -11.02
C GLY A 98 -1.44 6.27 -10.98
N HIS A 99 -2.47 5.90 -11.75
CA HIS A 99 -2.90 4.50 -11.87
C HIS A 99 -1.85 3.63 -12.54
N TYR A 100 -1.22 4.12 -13.61
CA TYR A 100 -0.14 3.44 -14.32
C TYR A 100 1.05 3.13 -13.41
N LEU A 101 1.50 4.12 -12.63
CA LEU A 101 2.57 3.92 -11.65
C LEU A 101 2.22 2.86 -10.61
N THR A 102 0.99 2.91 -10.09
CA THR A 102 0.50 1.94 -9.09
C THR A 102 0.46 0.53 -9.66
N ALA A 103 -0.13 0.36 -10.85
CA ALA A 103 -0.22 -0.93 -11.52
C ALA A 103 1.16 -1.52 -11.84
N CYS A 104 2.08 -0.69 -12.37
CA CYS A 104 3.46 -1.10 -12.62
C CYS A 104 4.18 -1.52 -11.33
N ALA A 105 4.03 -0.75 -10.24
CA ALA A 105 4.67 -1.05 -8.96
C ALA A 105 4.17 -2.38 -8.37
N LEU A 106 2.84 -2.61 -8.40
CA LEU A 106 2.24 -3.86 -7.92
C LEU A 106 2.68 -5.07 -8.76
N LEU A 107 2.71 -4.92 -10.09
CA LEU A 107 3.14 -5.98 -11.00
C LEU A 107 4.63 -6.32 -10.80
N VAL A 108 5.49 -5.31 -10.66
CA VAL A 108 6.92 -5.49 -10.40
C VAL A 108 7.17 -6.12 -9.03
N ALA A 109 6.42 -5.72 -8.00
CA ALA A 109 6.51 -6.32 -6.67
C ALA A 109 6.11 -7.80 -6.68
N ASN A 110 5.12 -8.19 -7.50
CA ASN A 110 4.67 -9.57 -7.59
C ASN A 110 5.55 -10.46 -8.48
N THR A 111 5.96 -9.97 -9.65
CA THR A 111 6.57 -10.81 -10.71
C THR A 111 8.05 -10.54 -10.92
N GLY A 112 8.54 -9.37 -10.49
CA GLY A 112 9.89 -8.92 -10.80
C GLY A 112 10.10 -8.49 -12.25
N ASP A 113 9.03 -8.27 -13.03
CA ASP A 113 9.11 -7.96 -14.46
C ASP A 113 10.08 -6.80 -14.77
N ARG A 114 11.13 -7.11 -15.54
CA ARG A 114 12.22 -6.18 -15.83
C ARG A 114 11.81 -5.03 -16.73
N LEU A 115 11.01 -5.31 -17.78
CA LEU A 115 10.55 -4.26 -18.70
C LEU A 115 9.67 -3.25 -17.97
N ILE A 116 8.74 -3.73 -17.16
CA ILE A 116 7.84 -2.85 -16.39
C ILE A 116 8.62 -2.09 -15.31
N ARG A 117 9.63 -2.70 -14.67
CA ARG A 117 10.53 -2.01 -13.74
C ARG A 117 11.30 -0.87 -14.41
N GLU A 118 11.85 -1.12 -15.60
CA GLU A 118 12.58 -0.12 -16.37
C GLU A 118 11.66 1.07 -16.73
N ARG A 119 10.44 0.79 -17.20
CA ARG A 119 9.44 1.83 -17.48
C ARG A 119 8.99 2.60 -16.24
N LEU A 120 8.71 1.91 -15.15
CA LEU A 120 8.36 2.55 -13.87
C LEU A 120 9.48 3.50 -13.41
N SER A 121 10.72 3.04 -13.46
CA SER A 121 11.89 3.83 -13.04
C SER A 121 12.07 5.05 -13.94
N TYR A 122 11.93 4.87 -15.26
CA TYR A 122 11.96 5.96 -16.23
C TYR A 122 10.88 7.01 -15.94
N THR A 123 9.62 6.59 -15.79
CA THR A 123 8.49 7.49 -15.55
C THR A 123 8.69 8.28 -14.26
N VAL A 124 9.13 7.64 -13.17
CA VAL A 124 9.43 8.32 -11.91
C VAL A 124 10.56 9.34 -12.06
N ALA A 125 11.62 9.01 -12.83
CA ALA A 125 12.71 9.93 -13.10
C ALA A 125 12.25 11.16 -13.90
N GLU A 126 11.36 10.99 -14.88
CA GLU A 126 10.79 12.10 -15.65
C GLU A 126 9.83 12.97 -14.85
N LEU A 127 9.01 12.37 -13.97
CA LEU A 127 8.18 13.13 -13.03
C LEU A 127 9.05 13.93 -12.05
N ARG A 128 10.16 13.36 -11.57
CA ARG A 128 11.15 14.10 -10.78
C ARG A 128 11.74 15.26 -11.59
N ARG A 129 12.05 15.07 -12.87
CA ARG A 129 12.55 16.14 -13.76
C ARG A 129 11.52 17.27 -13.89
N ALA A 130 10.24 16.94 -14.06
CA ALA A 130 9.16 17.93 -14.08
C ALA A 130 9.03 18.68 -12.74
N GLN A 131 9.05 17.95 -11.62
CA GLN A 131 8.95 18.56 -10.27
C GLN A 131 10.10 19.53 -9.98
N LEU A 132 11.32 19.17 -10.38
CA LEU A 132 12.49 20.04 -10.22
C LEU A 132 12.43 21.29 -11.10
N ALA A 133 11.87 21.19 -12.30
CA ALA A 133 11.68 22.33 -13.18
C ALA A 133 10.59 23.29 -12.65
N GLY A 134 9.55 22.77 -12.01
CA GLY A 134 8.54 23.58 -11.33
C GLY A 134 9.05 24.27 -10.05
N GLY A 135 9.87 23.57 -9.25
CA GLY A 135 10.59 24.13 -8.10
C GLY A 135 9.76 24.30 -6.81
N ASP A 136 8.45 24.10 -6.85
CA ASP A 136 7.51 24.24 -5.72
C ASP A 136 7.01 22.89 -5.17
N GLY A 137 7.47 21.79 -5.75
CA GLY A 137 7.02 20.43 -5.42
C GLY A 137 5.75 19.99 -6.14
N TYR A 138 5.12 20.84 -6.96
CA TYR A 138 3.96 20.48 -7.75
C TYR A 138 4.31 19.45 -8.84
N ILE A 139 3.44 18.45 -8.98
CA ILE A 139 3.45 17.49 -10.09
C ILE A 139 1.99 17.28 -10.50
N GLY A 140 1.63 17.69 -11.70
CA GLY A 140 0.28 17.51 -12.22
C GLY A 140 0.21 17.66 -13.73
N GLY A 141 -0.65 16.84 -14.35
CA GLY A 141 -0.96 16.90 -15.79
C GLY A 141 -2.26 17.64 -16.11
N THR A 142 -2.93 18.21 -15.10
CA THR A 142 -4.22 18.90 -15.28
C THR A 142 -4.06 20.13 -16.18
N THR A 143 -4.95 20.22 -17.17
CA THR A 143 -5.02 21.35 -18.10
C THR A 143 -6.06 22.34 -17.60
N THR A 144 -5.63 23.27 -16.74
CA THR A 144 -6.39 24.48 -16.45
C THR A 144 -5.43 25.65 -16.41
N TRP A 145 -5.19 26.24 -17.58
CA TRP A 145 -4.82 27.65 -17.77
C TRP A 145 -5.49 28.11 -19.06
#